data_AF-A0A5J6SME2-F1
#
_entry.id   AF-A0A5J6SME2-F1
#
_cell.length_a   1.000
_cell.length_b   1.000
_cell.length_c   1.000
_cell.angle_alpha   90.00
_cell.angle_beta   90.00
_cell.angle_gamma   90.00
#
_symmetry.space_group_name_H-M   'P 1'
#
loop_
_entity.id
_entity.type
_entity.pdbx_description
1 polymer ?
#
loop_
_entity_poly.entity_id
_entity_poly.type
_entity_poly.pdbx_seq_one_letter_code
_entity_poly.pdbx_strand_id
1 'polypeptide(L)' 'MGLKGSLYDELPSEVLAGFFYYININIDKGILSDAMHSEIKLIEGAAKTRGIPLEELYEQGSHLVK' A
#
# COMPACT_ATOMS: atom_id res chain seq x y z
N MET A 1 2.73 22.87 -4.37
CA MET A 1 1.33 22.40 -4.24
C MET A 1 1.38 21.15 -3.36
N GLY A 2 1.27 21.30 -2.05
CA GLY A 2 1.23 20.15 -1.15
C GLY A 2 -0.08 19.42 -1.40
N LEU A 3 -0.02 18.23 -1.99
CA LEU A 3 -1.22 17.40 -2.12
C LEU A 3 -1.73 17.13 -0.71
N LYS A 4 -2.99 17.48 -0.48
CA LYS A 4 -3.78 17.06 0.67
C LYS A 4 -3.46 15.59 0.93
N GLY A 5 -3.04 15.27 2.15
CA GLY A 5 -2.54 13.93 2.51
C GLY A 5 -3.48 12.85 1.98
N SER A 6 -2.92 11.91 1.24
CA SER A 6 -3.59 10.67 0.87
C SER A 6 -4.11 10.02 2.16
N LEU A 7 -5.25 9.31 2.11
CA LEU A 7 -5.72 8.51 3.25
C LEU A 7 -4.57 7.67 3.84
N TYR A 8 -3.74 7.11 2.96
CA TYR A 8 -2.59 6.28 3.30
C TYR A 8 -1.48 7.00 4.10
N ASP A 9 -1.38 8.32 4.02
CA ASP A 9 -0.41 9.11 4.79
C ASP A 9 -0.76 9.11 6.30
N GLU A 10 -2.04 8.96 6.63
CA GLU A 10 -2.56 9.01 8.00
C GLU A 10 -2.75 7.61 8.61
N LEU A 11 -2.66 6.54 7.81
CA LEU A 11 -2.90 5.18 8.29
C LEU A 11 -1.73 4.66 9.17
N PRO A 12 -2.02 3.85 10.21
CA PRO A 12 -0.99 3.08 10.90
C PRO A 12 -0.19 2.22 9.92
N SER A 13 1.12 2.03 10.17
CA SER A 13 2.01 1.27 9.26
C SER A 13 1.47 -0.13 8.96
N GLU A 14 0.94 -0.81 9.99
CA GLU A 14 0.37 -2.15 9.86
C GLU A 14 -0.85 -2.17 8.91
N VAL A 15 -1.70 -1.15 8.99
CA VAL A 15 -2.87 -1.04 8.12
C VAL A 15 -2.43 -0.73 6.69
N LEU A 16 -1.46 0.18 6.52
CA LEU A 16 -0.87 0.50 5.21
C LEU A 16 -0.25 -0.77 4.56
N ALA A 17 0.49 -1.56 5.33
CA ALA A 17 1.09 -2.81 4.92
C ALA A 17 0.04 -3.85 4.50
N GLY A 18 -1.03 -3.99 5.28
CA GLY A 18 -2.16 -4.88 4.95
C GLY A 18 -2.82 -4.53 3.61
N PHE A 19 -3.08 -3.24 3.36
CA PHE A 19 -3.61 -2.78 2.07
C PHE A 19 -2.62 -3.06 0.93
N PHE A 20 -1.35 -2.72 1.11
CA PHE A 20 -0.33 -2.94 0.08
C PHE A 20 -0.25 -4.40 -0.32
N TYR A 21 -0.14 -5.30 0.65
CA TYR A 21 -0.09 -6.74 0.40
C TYR A 21 -1.39 -7.25 -0.24
N TYR A 22 -2.55 -6.89 0.31
CA TYR A 22 -3.85 -7.33 -0.22
C TYR A 22 -4.07 -6.93 -1.68
N ILE A 23 -3.66 -5.71 -2.05
CA ILE A 23 -3.76 -5.26 -3.44
C ILE A 23 -2.83 -6.08 -4.34
N ASN A 24 -1.56 -6.24 -3.95
CA ASN A 24 -0.60 -7.01 -4.73
C ASN A 24 -1.03 -8.47 -4.94
N ILE A 25 -1.52 -9.17 -3.90
CA ILE A 25 -1.98 -10.56 -4.06
C ILE A 25 -3.18 -10.69 -4.99
N ASN A 26 -4.05 -9.68 -5.06
CA ASN A 26 -5.18 -9.72 -5.97
C ASN A 26 -4.73 -9.51 -7.41
N ILE A 27 -3.76 -8.62 -7.64
CA ILE A 27 -3.10 -8.48 -8.94
C ILE A 27 -2.44 -9.80 -9.36
N ASP A 28 -1.71 -10.45 -8.46
CA ASP A 28 -1.07 -11.75 -8.71
C ASP A 28 -2.08 -12.85 -9.04
N LYS A 29 -3.28 -12.80 -8.44
CA LYS A 29 -4.41 -13.70 -8.74
C LYS A 29 -5.15 -13.35 -10.04
N GLY A 30 -4.72 -12.31 -10.77
CA GLY A 30 -5.38 -11.82 -11.98
C GLY A 30 -6.64 -11.00 -11.73
N ILE A 31 -6.91 -10.62 -10.47
CA ILE A 31 -7.99 -9.72 -10.07
C ILE A 31 -7.43 -8.30 -10.11
N LEU A 32 -7.42 -7.73 -11.32
CA LEU A 32 -6.88 -6.40 -11.58
C LEU A 32 -8.01 -5.41 -11.90
N SER A 33 -7.95 -4.23 -11.28
CA SER A 33 -8.75 -3.07 -11.67
C SER A 33 -7.88 -1.84 -11.82
N ASP A 34 -8.29 -0.90 -12.67
CA ASP A 34 -7.57 0.37 -12.87
C ASP A 34 -7.42 1.16 -11.56
N ALA A 35 -8.38 1.01 -10.65
CA ALA A 35 -8.33 1.60 -9.32
C ALA A 35 -7.13 1.07 -8.52
N MET A 36 -6.82 -0.22 -8.56
CA MET A 36 -5.74 -0.84 -7.77
C MET A 36 -4.36 -0.27 -8.12
N HIS A 37 -4.10 0.03 -9.39
CA HIS A 37 -2.84 0.71 -9.77
C HIS A 37 -2.76 2.14 -9.22
N SER A 38 -3.89 2.83 -9.10
CA SER A 38 -3.95 4.15 -8.50
C SER A 38 -3.74 4.07 -6.98
N GLU A 39 -4.35 3.10 -6.31
CA GLU A 39 -4.16 2.83 -4.89
C GLU A 39 -2.69 2.49 -4.57
N ILE A 40 -2.03 1.64 -5.37
CA ILE A 40 -0.60 1.33 -5.20
C ILE A 40 0.25 2.61 -5.23
N LYS A 41 0.04 3.50 -6.20
CA LYS A 41 0.80 4.76 -6.28
C LYS A 41 0.60 5.65 -5.06
N LEU A 42 -0.59 5.66 -4.49
CA LEU A 42 -0.88 6.41 -3.27
C LEU A 42 -0.16 5.80 -2.06
N ILE A 43 -0.12 4.46 -1.96
CA ILE A 43 0.60 3.73 -0.91
C ILE A 43 2.11 3.93 -1.06
N GLU A 44 2.66 3.85 -2.27
CA GLU A 44 4.07 4.12 -2.56
C GLU A 44 4.47 5.55 -2.16
N GLY A 45 3.60 6.52 -2.43
CA GLY A 45 3.79 7.91 -1.98
C GLY A 45 3.85 8.04 -0.46
N ALA A 46 2.93 7.39 0.25
CA ALA A 46 2.90 7.37 1.71
C ALA A 46 4.15 6.67 2.29
N ALA A 47 4.53 5.52 1.75
CA ALA A 47 5.73 4.77 2.15
C ALA A 47 6.99 5.61 1.99
N LYS A 48 7.15 6.26 0.82
CA LYS A 48 8.26 7.16 0.52
C LYS A 48 8.32 8.34 1.49
N THR A 49 7.18 8.95 1.79
CA THR A 49 7.10 10.09 2.72
C THR A 49 7.51 9.69 4.14
N ARG A 50 7.22 8.45 4.53
CA ARG A 50 7.53 7.88 5.86
C ARG A 50 8.89 7.21 5.94
N GLY A 51 9.61 7.09 4.82
CA GLY A 51 10.91 6.40 4.76
C GLY A 51 10.82 4.88 4.94
N ILE A 52 9.68 4.27 4.61
CA ILE A 52 9.44 2.83 4.73
C ILE A 52 9.71 2.17 3.37
N PRO A 53 10.62 1.18 3.26
CA PRO A 53 10.81 0.40 2.05
C PRO A 53 9.55 -0.38 1.65
N LEU A 54 9.28 -0.54 0.36
CA LEU A 54 8.10 -1.28 -0.11
C LEU A 54 8.20 -2.76 0.24
N GLU A 55 9.41 -3.31 0.25
CA GLU A 55 9.70 -4.69 0.64
C GLU A 55 9.29 -4.92 2.10
N GLU A 56 9.54 -3.94 2.98
CA GLU A 56 9.12 -3.99 4.38
C GLU A 56 7.59 -3.97 4.50
N LEU A 57 6.90 -3.10 3.75
CA LEU A 57 5.43 -3.09 3.74
C LEU A 57 4.85 -4.42 3.21
N TYR A 58 5.46 -5.00 2.19
CA TYR A 58 5.02 -6.28 1.64
C TYR A 58 5.20 -7.41 2.63
N GLU A 59 6.38 -7.51 3.26
CA GLU A 59 6.69 -8.50 4.29
C GLU A 59 5.74 -8.36 5.49
N GLN A 60 5.58 -7.16 6.03
CA GLN A 60 4.65 -6.89 7.13
C GLN A 60 3.22 -7.27 6.76
N GLY A 61 2.75 -6.88 5.58
CA GLY A 61 1.39 -7.18 5.12
C GLY A 61 1.15 -8.68 4.93
N SER A 62 2.18 -9.43 4.51
CA SER A 62 2.11 -10.90 4.35
C SER A 62 1.86 -11.65 5.66
N HIS A 63 2.22 -11.04 6.80
CA HIS A 63 1.95 -11.61 8.13
C HIS A 63 0.55 -11.27 8.65
N LEU A 64 -0.13 -10.27 8.06
CA LEU A 64 -1.43 -9.77 8.50
C LEU A 64 -2.60 -10.40 7.73
N VAL A 65 -2.40 -10.66 6.44
CA VAL A 65 -3.44 -11.21 5.54
C VAL A 65 -3.17 -12.70 5.33
N LYS A 66 -4.08 -13.55 5.80
CA LYS A 66 -4.03 -15.02 5.64
C LYS A 66 -4.89 -15.50 4.48
#